data_AF-A0A960UAB7-F1
#
_entry.id   AF-A0A960UAB7-F1
#
_cell.length_a   1.000
_cell.length_b   1.000
_cell.length_c   1.000
_cell.angle_alpha   90.00
_cell.angle_beta   90.00
_cell.angle_gamma   90.00
#
_symmetry.space_group_name_H-M   'P 1'
#
loop_
_entity.id
_entity.type
_entity.pdbx_description
1 polymer ?
#
loop_
_entity_poly.entity_id
_entity_poly.type
_entity_poly.pdbx_seq_one_letter_code
_entity_poly.pdbx_strand_id
1 'polypeptide(L)' 'MPGEVQTLLRNFYTSKGISEANLSGKAKIRAIRIKISCSGINLANFTNESNDPPEVVAKVKNIINNLET' A
#
# COMPACT_ATOMS: atom_id res chain seq x y z
N MET A 1 3.07 -14.18 -6.61
CA MET A 1 4.48 -13.87 -6.25
C MET A 1 4.47 -13.43 -4.79
N PRO A 2 5.47 -13.81 -3.97
CA PRO A 2 5.49 -13.41 -2.57
C PRO A 2 5.60 -11.87 -2.43
N GLY A 3 4.84 -11.29 -1.50
CA GLY A 3 4.92 -9.86 -1.14
C GLY A 3 4.53 -8.85 -2.23
N GLU A 4 3.60 -9.20 -3.11
CA GLU A 4 3.12 -8.32 -4.18
C GLU A 4 2.46 -7.03 -3.63
N VAL A 5 1.67 -7.11 -2.56
CA VAL A 5 1.04 -5.96 -1.89
C VAL A 5 2.10 -4.99 -1.38
N GLN A 6 3.15 -5.48 -0.71
CA GLN A 6 4.24 -4.63 -0.19
C GLN A 6 5.04 -4.01 -1.34
N THR A 7 5.31 -4.78 -2.40
CA THR A 7 5.97 -4.30 -3.61
C THR A 7 5.17 -3.18 -4.27
N LEU A 8 3.85 -3.33 -4.41
CA LEU A 8 2.98 -2.31 -5.00
C LEU A 8 2.98 -1.02 -4.19
N LEU A 9 2.85 -1.12 -2.86
CA LEU A 9 2.86 0.05 -1.98
C LEU A 9 4.22 0.76 -2.04
N ARG A 10 5.32 0.01 -2.01
CA ARG A 10 6.67 0.58 -2.13
C ARG A 10 6.86 1.31 -3.44
N ASN A 11 6.45 0.72 -4.55
CA ASN A 11 6.56 1.32 -5.88
C ASN A 11 5.73 2.61 -5.96
N PHE A 12 4.51 2.59 -5.42
CA PHE A 12 3.65 3.78 -5.37
C PHE A 12 4.25 4.91 -4.52
N TYR A 13 4.77 4.61 -3.32
CA TYR A 13 5.41 5.64 -2.51
C TYR A 13 6.63 6.22 -3.22
N THR A 14 7.44 5.38 -3.86
CA THR A 14 8.64 5.78 -4.59
C THR A 14 8.29 6.67 -5.80
N SER A 15 7.27 6.30 -6.59
CA SER A 15 6.83 7.09 -7.75
C SER A 15 6.28 8.47 -7.37
N LYS A 16 5.70 8.60 -6.17
CA LYS A 16 5.22 9.87 -5.62
C LYS A 16 6.28 10.65 -4.82
N GLY A 17 7.51 10.14 -4.72
CA GLY A 17 8.57 10.73 -3.88
C GLY A 17 8.22 10.78 -2.39
N ILE A 18 7.32 9.89 -1.94
CA ILE A 18 6.88 9.78 -0.56
C ILE A 18 7.84 8.82 0.16
N SER A 19 8.41 9.28 1.27
CA SER A 19 9.27 8.45 2.12
C SER A 19 9.01 8.74 3.59
N GLU A 20 9.39 7.81 4.47
CA GLU A 20 9.32 8.03 5.92
C GLU A 20 10.45 8.94 6.45
N ALA A 21 11.26 9.57 5.58
CA ALA A 21 12.36 10.42 5.98
C ALA A 21 11.92 11.74 6.64
N ASN A 22 10.68 12.19 6.41
CA ASN A 22 10.14 13.42 7.00
C ASN A 22 8.69 13.25 7.48
N LEU A 23 8.21 14.19 8.30
CA LEU A 23 6.87 14.14 8.91
C LEU A 23 5.74 14.11 7.87
N SER A 24 5.89 14.87 6.78
CA SER A 24 4.91 14.93 5.69
C SER A 24 4.75 13.58 5.00
N GLY A 25 5.86 12.91 4.69
CA GLY A 25 5.84 11.59 4.06
C GLY A 25 5.30 10.50 4.98
N LYS A 26 5.67 10.51 6.27
CA LYS A 26 5.08 9.62 7.28
C LYS A 26 3.56 9.80 7.37
N ALA A 27 3.07 11.04 7.37
CA ALA A 27 1.64 11.32 7.41
C ALA A 27 0.91 10.80 6.16
N LYS A 28 1.49 10.99 4.96
CA LYS A 28 0.94 10.47 3.70
C LYS A 28 0.87 8.95 3.68
N ILE A 29 1.97 8.28 4.05
CA ILE A 29 2.01 6.80 4.15
C ILE A 29 0.95 6.30 5.13
N ARG A 30 0.84 6.93 6.30
CA ARG A 30 -0.17 6.56 7.31
C ARG A 30 -1.59 6.73 6.76
N ALA A 31 -1.89 7.84 6.09
CA ALA A 31 -3.20 8.07 5.49
C ALA A 31 -3.57 6.99 4.45
N ILE A 32 -2.60 6.56 3.64
CA ILE A 32 -2.77 5.48 2.66
C ILE A 32 -3.04 4.14 3.35
N ARG A 33 -2.23 3.79 4.37
CA ARG A 33 -2.42 2.57 5.17
C ARG A 33 -3.79 2.54 5.86
N ILE A 34 -4.28 3.67 6.35
CA ILE A 34 -5.62 3.80 6.95
C ILE A 34 -6.69 3.53 5.89
N LYS A 35 -6.63 4.15 4.70
CA LYS A 35 -7.62 3.92 3.63
C LYS A 35 -7.69 2.43 3.22
N ILE A 36 -6.54 1.77 3.14
CA ILE A 36 -6.47 0.33 2.86
C ILE A 36 -7.13 -0.48 3.97
N SER A 37 -6.87 -0.13 5.23
CA SER A 37 -7.48 -0.78 6.39
C SER A 37 -9.00 -0.58 6.43
N CYS A 38 -9.49 0.62 6.12
CA CYS A 38 -10.92 0.92 6.00
C CYS A 38 -11.60 0.13 4.87
N SER A 39 -10.83 -0.38 3.90
CA SER A 39 -11.32 -1.26 2.83
C SER A 39 -11.33 -2.74 3.22
N GLY A 40 -11.10 -3.05 4.51
CA GLY A 40 -11.10 -4.41 5.06
C GLY A 40 -9.78 -5.17 4.89
N ILE A 41 -8.70 -4.49 4.47
CA ILE A 41 -7.39 -5.12 4.24
C ILE A 41 -6.46 -4.79 5.40
N ASN A 42 -6.17 -5.78 6.25
CA ASN A 42 -5.16 -5.63 7.29
C ASN A 42 -3.76 -5.84 6.71
N LEU A 43 -3.03 -4.75 6.44
CA LEU A 43 -1.69 -4.78 5.88
C LEU A 43 -0.65 -5.58 6.71
N ALA A 44 -0.90 -5.81 8.00
CA ALA A 44 -0.03 -6.63 8.83
C ALA A 44 0.02 -8.11 8.39
N ASN A 45 -1.01 -8.58 7.66
CA ASN A 45 -1.07 -9.94 7.12
C ASN A 45 -0.22 -10.11 5.84
N PHE A 46 0.29 -9.01 5.28
CA PHE A 46 1.00 -8.98 4.01
C PHE A 46 2.45 -8.56 4.27
N THR A 47 3.35 -9.53 4.22
CA THR A 47 4.79 -9.32 4.41
C THR A 47 5.51 -9.48 3.07
N ASN A 48 6.84 -9.33 3.03
CA ASN A 48 7.58 -9.59 1.80
C ASN A 48 7.58 -11.08 1.39
N GLU A 49 7.17 -11.96 2.29
CA GLU A 49 7.14 -13.42 2.08
C GLU A 49 5.71 -13.98 1.98
N SER A 50 4.69 -13.16 2.19
CA SER A 50 3.30 -13.61 2.13
C SER A 50 2.89 -13.98 0.70
N ASN A 51 2.13 -15.05 0.56
CA ASN A 51 1.50 -15.40 -0.70
C ASN A 51 0.18 -14.61 -0.82
N ASP A 52 0.25 -13.46 -1.48
CA ASP A 52 -0.84 -12.49 -1.49
C ASP A 52 -1.98 -12.95 -2.41
N PRO A 53 -3.24 -13.05 -1.91
CA PRO A 53 -4.37 -13.42 -2.74
C PRO A 53 -4.59 -12.41 -3.88
N PRO A 54 -4.84 -12.86 -5.12
CA PRO A 54 -5.03 -11.98 -6.27
C PRO A 54 -6.14 -10.94 -6.08
N GLU A 55 -7.21 -11.30 -5.37
CA GLU A 55 -8.31 -10.39 -5.05
C GLU A 55 -7.88 -9.22 -4.16
N VAL A 56 -7.00 -9.48 -3.20
CA VAL A 56 -6.47 -8.42 -2.33
C VAL A 56 -5.54 -7.51 -3.11
N VAL A 57 -4.66 -8.09 -3.93
CA VAL A 57 -3.78 -7.35 -4.84
C VAL A 57 -4.59 -6.41 -5.74
N ALA A 58 -5.67 -6.91 -6.35
CA ALA A 58 -6.56 -6.10 -7.19
C ALA A 58 -7.23 -4.96 -6.41
N LYS A 59 -7.71 -5.23 -5.19
CA LYS A 59 -8.28 -4.18 -4.31
C LYS A 59 -7.25 -3.11 -3.95
N VAL A 60 -6.02 -3.50 -3.59
CA VAL A 60 -4.94 -2.54 -3.29
C VAL A 60 -4.60 -1.69 -4.52
N LYS A 61 -4.51 -2.29 -5.72
CA LYS A 61 -4.31 -1.56 -6.99
C LYS A 61 -5.42 -0.52 -7.22
N ASN A 62 -6.68 -0.90 -7.03
CA ASN A 62 -7.81 0.03 -7.18
C ASN A 62 -7.76 1.19 -6.17
N ILE A 63 -7.41 0.91 -4.91
CA ILE A 63 -7.26 1.95 -3.88
C ILE A 63 -6.13 2.92 -4.29
N ILE A 64 -5.00 2.41 -4.76
CA ILE A 64 -3.87 3.22 -5.24
C ILE A 64 -4.30 4.11 -6.41
N ASN A 65 -4.98 3.56 -7.42
CA ASN A 65 -5.44 4.32 -8.59
C ASN A 65 -6.42 5.45 -8.20
N ASN A 66 -7.31 5.19 -7.25
CA ASN A 66 -8.26 6.18 -6.72
C ASN A 66 -7.59 7.29 -5.87
N LEU A 67 -6.30 7.17 -5.56
CA LEU A 67 -5.52 8.23 -4.91
C LEU A 67 -4.81 9.14 -5.93
N GLU A 68 -4.75 8.75 -7.20
CA GLU A 68 -4.15 9.54 -8.27
C GLU A 68 -5.15 10.47 -8.97
N THR A 69 -6.45 10.24 -8.75
CA THR A 69 -7.59 11.04 -9.23
C THR A 69 -8.07 12.00 -8.15
#